data_AF-A0A9P7RMC4-F1
#
_entry.id   AF-A0A9P7RMC4-F1
#
_cell.length_a   1.000
_cell.length_b   1.000
_cell.length_c   1.000
_cell.angle_alpha   90.00
_cell.angle_beta   90.00
_cell.angle_gamma   90.00
#
_symmetry.space_group_name_H-M   'P 1'
#
loop_
_entity.id
_entity.type
_entity.pdbx_description
1 polymer ?
#
loop_
_entity_poly.entity_id
_entity_poly.type
_entity_poly.pdbx_seq_one_letter_code
_entity_poly.pdbx_strand_id
1 'polypeptide(L)'
;MEYSDGNRVDGLLRIELSAEFDHTAKRLRTRIEAYRNSTRRDPNFLALLTEFDNNLTVCLTCVSSSPMPLRDICRGVAELQRSWLYLVAVLDYLEIYRSRTLGMHERGNAEVENRIGAFVWNDHDALELWNAGLPIYFVRPYSTFHNQVILTVKPLIMPRLCVTAASPPYPILLSNSQVGSDQKFAAIHTASISCFDVSSPFENMHLPGLYSSSYTPGGSIGSIVSTTRSSPSTSLAGPSRTTSTTSPSSPYSTKLEHCQRGKKHRINPPQTPHSLFSDLSHPLLPPLLTPWRDMNSMIDTQHPLRQHSPGKSQKLLTIVPDPAMICGSSEDRLGPLLEQWSQLRGPWLTQCRDRNVQVEPKSNAVWKKALSIHFIGTWPEGKTPKTNADHDHHEASRLVSTLLPSHQPLPNLPPSSSDASRSRHLLHELSLINFRYQVIALDLVADQSVPKASPSLSQAELMVALANHSRSRGQLIDRIFGNAGDIFSVSQALFVNGFAAEKWSDRVDALRAFASLMHSWQGDKSSIWNRRDDPNLPVLLAPGSEWENVLIKFFVQAYFNHFGHPPILPRGCL
;
A
#
# COMPACT_ATOMS: atom_id res chain seq x y z
N MET A 1 -15.38 21.01 -18.04
CA MET A 1 -13.91 20.89 -18.11
C MET A 1 -13.51 21.53 -19.41
N GLU A 2 -12.71 22.60 -19.38
CA GLU A 2 -12.08 23.13 -20.60
C GLU A 2 -10.91 22.23 -20.95
N TYR A 3 -10.90 21.73 -22.19
CA TYR A 3 -9.87 20.85 -22.71
C TYR A 3 -8.87 21.72 -23.49
N SER A 4 -7.63 21.81 -23.00
CA SER A 4 -6.50 22.31 -23.80
C SER A 4 -5.68 21.12 -24.29
N ASP A 5 -5.27 21.18 -25.57
CA ASP A 5 -4.61 20.14 -26.36
C ASP A 5 -3.56 19.26 -25.67
N GLY A 6 -3.62 17.95 -25.97
CA GLY A 6 -2.49 17.04 -26.17
C GLY A 6 -1.66 16.57 -24.97
N ASN A 7 -1.59 17.33 -23.88
CA ASN A 7 -0.90 16.91 -22.66
C ASN A 7 -1.88 16.22 -21.72
N ARG A 8 -1.44 15.16 -21.01
CA ARG A 8 -2.20 14.57 -19.89
C ARG A 8 -2.45 15.68 -18.86
N VAL A 9 -3.60 16.34 -18.92
CA VAL A 9 -4.01 17.34 -17.93
C VAL A 9 -4.60 16.57 -16.76
N ASP A 10 -3.82 16.44 -15.70
CA ASP A 10 -4.36 16.05 -14.40
C ASP A 10 -5.35 17.15 -13.97
N GLY A 11 -6.58 16.74 -13.71
CA GLY A 11 -7.67 17.65 -13.34
C GLY A 11 -7.87 17.67 -11.84
N LEU A 12 -8.38 18.79 -11.32
CA LEU A 12 -9.05 18.83 -10.02
C LEU A 12 -10.56 18.91 -10.25
N LEU A 13 -11.33 18.32 -9.34
CA LEU A 13 -12.77 18.53 -9.33
C LEU A 13 -13.04 20.04 -9.14
N ARG A 14 -14.02 20.55 -9.88
CA ARG A 14 -14.49 21.93 -9.72
C ARG A 14 -14.88 22.19 -8.27
N ILE A 15 -14.42 23.32 -7.72
CA ILE A 15 -14.66 23.71 -6.33
C ILE A 15 -16.17 23.73 -6.02
N GLU A 16 -17.02 24.13 -6.97
CA GLU A 16 -18.47 24.18 -6.76
C GLU A 16 -19.08 22.77 -6.58
N LEU A 17 -18.60 21.78 -7.35
CA LEU A 17 -19.04 20.38 -7.21
C LEU A 17 -18.52 19.76 -5.91
N SER A 18 -17.28 20.07 -5.53
CA SER A 18 -16.72 19.64 -4.24
C SER A 18 -17.55 20.17 -3.06
N ALA A 19 -17.94 21.44 -3.09
CA ALA A 19 -18.80 22.04 -2.06
C ALA A 19 -20.19 21.39 -1.98
N GLU A 20 -20.79 21.01 -3.13
CA GLU A 20 -22.06 20.29 -3.16
C GLU A 20 -21.95 18.89 -2.56
N PHE A 21 -20.87 18.15 -2.87
CA PHE A 21 -20.61 16.85 -2.25
C PHE A 21 -20.37 16.96 -0.75
N ASP A 22 -19.60 17.96 -0.30
CA ASP A 22 -19.40 18.25 1.12
C ASP A 22 -20.73 18.53 1.85
N HIS A 23 -21.60 19.35 1.25
CA HIS A 23 -22.90 19.66 1.82
C HIS A 23 -23.76 18.39 1.97
N THR A 24 -23.76 17.55 0.94
CA THR A 24 -24.54 16.31 0.92
C THR A 24 -23.99 15.27 1.92
N ALA A 25 -22.67 15.16 2.05
CA ALA A 25 -22.00 14.32 3.04
C ALA A 25 -22.31 14.79 4.47
N LYS A 26 -22.28 16.10 4.74
CA LYS A 26 -22.66 16.67 6.06
C LYS A 26 -24.07 16.29 6.46
N ARG A 27 -25.05 16.40 5.56
CA ARG A 27 -26.45 16.01 5.84
C ARG A 27 -26.58 14.55 6.26
N LEU A 28 -25.81 13.68 5.61
CA LEU A 28 -25.80 12.26 5.90
C LEU A 28 -25.14 11.94 7.25
N ARG A 29 -24.02 12.59 7.56
CA ARG A 29 -23.34 12.48 8.88
C ARG A 29 -24.25 12.92 10.03
N THR A 30 -25.09 13.94 9.83
CA THR A 30 -26.10 14.31 10.83
C THR A 30 -27.08 13.17 11.12
N ARG A 31 -27.52 12.42 10.10
CA ARG A 31 -28.38 11.24 10.29
C ARG A 31 -27.63 10.10 11.00
N ILE A 32 -26.38 9.85 10.62
CA ILE A 32 -25.53 8.83 11.27
C ILE A 32 -25.37 9.15 12.76
N GLU A 33 -25.11 10.41 13.10
CA GLU A 33 -24.93 10.84 14.49
C GLU A 33 -26.24 10.77 15.28
N ALA A 34 -27.39 11.10 14.66
CA ALA A 34 -28.70 10.88 15.25
C ALA A 34 -28.94 9.39 15.56
N TYR A 35 -28.59 8.49 14.64
CA TYR A 35 -28.68 7.04 14.86
C TYR A 35 -27.72 6.57 15.97
N ARG A 36 -26.47 7.05 15.98
CA ARG A 36 -25.46 6.71 16.99
C ARG A 36 -25.92 7.08 18.40
N ASN A 37 -26.62 8.20 18.54
CA ASN A 37 -27.17 8.69 19.80
C ASN A 37 -28.55 8.09 20.16
N SER A 38 -29.12 7.25 19.30
CA SER A 38 -30.40 6.58 19.58
C SER A 38 -30.24 5.43 20.59
N THR A 39 -31.32 5.13 21.32
CA THR A 39 -31.35 4.04 22.31
C THR A 39 -31.34 2.65 21.68
N ARG A 40 -31.71 2.51 20.39
CA ARG A 40 -31.82 1.24 19.65
C ARG A 40 -30.66 1.04 18.68
N ARG A 41 -29.44 1.18 19.18
CA ARG A 41 -28.22 1.00 18.38
C ARG A 41 -27.84 -0.47 18.29
N ASP A 42 -27.55 -0.90 17.07
CA ASP A 42 -27.02 -2.23 16.77
C ASP A 42 -25.55 -2.08 16.34
N PRO A 43 -24.61 -2.75 17.05
CA PRO A 43 -23.18 -2.57 16.82
C PRO A 43 -22.76 -2.94 15.39
N ASN A 44 -23.43 -3.91 14.76
CA ASN A 44 -23.10 -4.34 13.40
C ASN A 44 -23.42 -3.25 12.38
N PHE A 45 -24.57 -2.59 12.53
CA PHE A 45 -24.94 -1.47 11.67
C PHE A 45 -24.07 -0.24 11.92
N LEU A 46 -23.67 0.02 13.16
CA LEU A 46 -22.72 1.11 13.45
C LEU A 46 -21.36 0.87 12.80
N ALA A 47 -20.86 -0.37 12.81
CA ALA A 47 -19.63 -0.73 12.11
C ALA A 47 -19.77 -0.47 10.60
N LEU A 48 -20.87 -0.91 9.99
CA LEU A 48 -21.14 -0.72 8.56
C LEU A 48 -21.28 0.77 8.18
N LEU A 49 -22.00 1.56 8.98
CA LEU A 49 -22.15 3.01 8.77
C LEU A 49 -20.80 3.72 8.89
N THR A 50 -19.98 3.34 9.88
CA THR A 50 -18.64 3.91 10.06
C THR A 50 -17.74 3.57 8.88
N GLU A 51 -17.82 2.34 8.36
CA GLU A 51 -17.04 1.91 7.20
C GLU A 51 -17.38 2.72 5.94
N PHE A 52 -18.67 2.85 5.61
CA PHE A 52 -19.07 3.62 4.44
C PHE A 52 -18.86 5.13 4.60
N ASP A 53 -18.98 5.70 5.80
CA ASP A 53 -18.65 7.12 6.05
C ASP A 53 -17.15 7.38 5.92
N ASN A 54 -16.30 6.45 6.38
CA ASN A 54 -14.87 6.49 6.13
C ASN A 54 -14.59 6.43 4.62
N ASN A 55 -15.28 5.56 3.88
CA ASN A 55 -15.12 5.50 2.43
C ASN A 55 -15.55 6.78 1.73
N LEU A 56 -16.71 7.31 2.11
CA LEU A 56 -17.22 8.59 1.61
C LEU A 56 -16.21 9.71 1.85
N THR A 57 -15.62 9.76 3.05
CA THR A 57 -14.62 10.77 3.43
C THR A 57 -13.36 10.66 2.60
N VAL A 58 -12.78 9.45 2.47
CA VAL A 58 -11.60 9.22 1.64
C VAL A 58 -11.87 9.63 0.19
N CYS A 59 -12.98 9.17 -0.40
CA CYS A 59 -13.33 9.52 -1.77
C CYS A 59 -13.45 11.03 -1.94
N LEU A 60 -14.14 11.71 -1.03
CA LEU A 60 -14.36 13.15 -1.07
C LEU A 60 -13.06 13.94 -0.96
N THR A 61 -12.18 13.54 -0.03
CA THR A 61 -10.86 14.15 0.11
C THR A 61 -10.02 13.94 -1.15
N CYS A 62 -9.94 12.71 -1.66
CA CYS A 62 -9.16 12.41 -2.86
C CYS A 62 -9.64 13.21 -4.08
N VAL A 63 -10.94 13.19 -4.40
CA VAL A 63 -11.45 13.91 -5.59
C VAL A 63 -11.35 15.44 -5.45
N SER A 64 -11.31 15.97 -4.23
CA SER A 64 -11.29 17.42 -3.99
C SER A 64 -9.87 17.99 -3.86
N SER A 65 -8.89 17.19 -3.43
CA SER A 65 -7.56 17.67 -3.09
C SER A 65 -6.43 17.12 -3.94
N SER A 66 -6.62 15.96 -4.59
CA SER A 66 -5.57 15.29 -5.35
C SER A 66 -5.75 15.53 -6.85
N PRO A 67 -4.75 16.05 -7.57
CA PRO A 67 -4.78 16.07 -9.03
C PRO A 67 -4.68 14.62 -9.53
N MET A 68 -5.59 14.20 -10.40
CA MET A 68 -5.62 12.84 -10.94
C MET A 68 -6.03 12.84 -12.42
N PRO A 69 -5.74 11.76 -13.16
CA PRO A 69 -6.33 11.55 -14.47
C PRO A 69 -7.86 11.55 -14.39
N LEU A 70 -8.53 12.09 -15.42
CA LEU A 70 -10.00 12.14 -15.52
C LEU A 70 -10.67 10.80 -15.19
N ARG A 71 -10.06 9.69 -15.64
CA ARG A 71 -10.53 8.33 -15.37
C ARG A 71 -10.63 8.03 -13.87
N ASP A 72 -9.62 8.42 -13.10
CA ASP A 72 -9.55 8.16 -11.67
C ASP A 72 -10.49 9.10 -10.91
N ILE A 73 -10.66 10.35 -11.38
CA ILE A 73 -11.70 11.24 -10.86
C ILE A 73 -13.09 10.63 -11.08
N CYS A 74 -13.39 10.16 -12.29
CA CYS A 74 -14.68 9.52 -12.60
C CYS A 74 -14.93 8.29 -11.74
N ARG A 75 -13.92 7.43 -11.55
CA ARG A 75 -13.98 6.30 -10.62
C ARG A 75 -14.25 6.78 -9.19
N GLY A 76 -13.52 7.79 -8.75
CA GLY A 76 -13.67 8.40 -7.43
C GLY A 76 -15.06 8.94 -7.14
N VAL A 77 -15.64 9.67 -8.11
CA VAL A 77 -17.01 10.19 -8.02
C VAL A 77 -18.04 9.06 -8.01
N ALA A 78 -17.85 8.02 -8.82
CA ALA A 78 -18.74 6.86 -8.80
C ALA A 78 -18.71 6.14 -7.43
N GLU A 79 -17.53 6.01 -6.83
CA GLU A 79 -17.37 5.40 -5.51
C GLU A 79 -17.89 6.28 -4.36
N LEU A 80 -17.75 7.60 -4.49
CA LEU A 80 -18.37 8.57 -3.59
C LEU A 80 -19.91 8.43 -3.63
N GLN A 81 -20.50 8.44 -4.82
CA GLN A 81 -21.94 8.25 -5.03
C GLN A 81 -22.41 6.92 -4.48
N ARG A 82 -21.67 5.83 -4.73
CA ARG A 82 -21.99 4.50 -4.23
C ARG A 82 -21.99 4.46 -2.70
N SER A 83 -20.96 5.02 -2.05
CA SER A 83 -20.87 5.07 -0.58
C SER A 83 -22.02 5.88 0.02
N TRP A 84 -22.36 7.00 -0.61
CA TRP A 84 -23.50 7.81 -0.22
C TRP A 84 -24.83 7.03 -0.32
N LEU A 85 -25.06 6.36 -1.45
CA LEU A 85 -26.26 5.55 -1.67
C LEU A 85 -26.37 4.39 -0.69
N TYR A 86 -25.26 3.72 -0.36
CA TYR A 86 -25.24 2.65 0.65
C TYR A 86 -25.62 3.17 2.04
N LEU A 87 -25.03 4.28 2.47
CA LEU A 87 -25.35 4.91 3.74
C LEU A 87 -26.83 5.32 3.82
N VAL A 88 -27.37 5.92 2.76
CA VAL A 88 -28.80 6.26 2.68
C VAL A 88 -29.65 4.99 2.77
N ALA A 89 -29.31 3.93 2.04
CA ALA A 89 -30.04 2.67 2.07
C ALA A 89 -30.04 2.02 3.47
N VAL A 90 -28.88 2.01 4.15
CA VAL A 90 -28.76 1.46 5.52
C VAL A 90 -29.57 2.29 6.52
N LEU A 91 -29.48 3.63 6.45
CA LEU A 91 -30.24 4.50 7.34
C LEU A 91 -31.75 4.41 7.07
N ASP A 92 -32.19 4.42 5.82
CA ASP A 92 -33.61 4.25 5.46
C ASP A 92 -34.12 2.88 5.95
N TYR A 93 -33.31 1.81 5.86
CA TYR A 93 -33.65 0.51 6.45
C TYR A 93 -33.83 0.60 7.97
N LEU A 94 -32.89 1.21 8.69
CA LEU A 94 -32.95 1.29 10.14
C LEU A 94 -34.07 2.18 10.65
N GLU A 95 -34.31 3.31 9.99
CA GLU A 95 -35.26 4.34 10.41
C GLU A 95 -36.70 4.01 9.96
N ILE A 96 -36.87 3.39 8.79
CA ILE A 96 -38.18 3.24 8.14
C ILE A 96 -38.54 1.76 7.99
N TYR A 97 -37.73 0.98 7.28
CA TYR A 97 -38.18 -0.34 6.83
C TYR A 97 -38.13 -1.41 7.93
N ARG A 98 -37.15 -1.35 8.84
CA ARG A 98 -36.98 -2.35 9.91
C ARG A 98 -38.18 -2.38 10.86
N SER A 99 -38.75 -1.22 11.20
CA SER A 99 -39.94 -1.17 12.06
C SER A 99 -41.17 -1.76 11.37
N ARG A 100 -41.30 -1.55 10.05
CA ARG A 100 -42.38 -2.09 9.23
C ARG A 100 -42.26 -3.59 9.01
N THR A 101 -41.06 -4.11 8.73
CA THR A 101 -40.85 -5.56 8.56
C THR A 101 -41.12 -6.33 9.84
N LEU A 102 -40.80 -5.74 11.00
CA LEU A 102 -41.11 -6.30 12.32
C LEU A 102 -42.58 -6.12 12.76
N GLY A 103 -43.43 -5.53 11.92
CA GLY A 103 -44.85 -5.30 12.23
C GLY A 103 -45.08 -4.31 13.37
N MET A 104 -44.08 -3.52 13.76
CA MET A 104 -44.22 -2.53 14.84
C MET A 104 -45.04 -1.31 14.41
N HIS A 105 -45.14 -1.06 13.10
CA HIS A 105 -45.98 -0.03 12.52
C HIS A 105 -46.90 -0.66 11.50
N GLU A 106 -48.21 -0.44 11.67
CA GLU A 106 -49.18 -0.84 10.67
C GLU A 106 -48.87 -0.12 9.36
N ARG A 107 -48.84 -0.88 8.26
CA ARG A 107 -48.87 -0.30 6.93
C ARG A 107 -50.19 0.46 6.86
N GLY A 108 -50.14 1.78 6.97
CA GLY A 108 -51.28 2.61 6.55
C GLY A 108 -51.65 2.24 5.12
N ASN A 109 -52.75 2.76 4.57
CA ASN A 109 -53.12 2.55 3.15
C ASN A 109 -52.09 3.09 2.12
N ALA A 110 -50.84 3.27 2.52
CA ALA A 110 -49.70 3.72 1.75
C ALA A 110 -49.49 2.83 0.53
N GLU A 111 -49.53 3.51 -0.61
CA GLU A 111 -49.11 3.02 -1.92
C GLU A 111 -47.70 2.40 -1.83
N VAL A 112 -47.43 1.45 -2.72
CA VAL A 112 -46.10 0.86 -2.86
C VAL A 112 -45.08 1.97 -3.08
N GLU A 113 -43.98 1.97 -2.34
CA GLU A 113 -42.99 3.03 -2.46
C GLU A 113 -42.35 3.08 -3.85
N ASN A 114 -42.01 4.30 -4.29
CA ASN A 114 -41.30 4.52 -5.55
C ASN A 114 -39.80 4.19 -5.40
N ARG A 115 -39.49 2.90 -5.18
CA ARG A 115 -38.14 2.36 -4.98
C ARG A 115 -37.86 1.23 -5.97
N ILE A 116 -36.59 0.82 -6.06
CA ILE A 116 -36.23 -0.40 -6.78
C ILE A 116 -36.77 -1.58 -5.97
N GLY A 117 -37.58 -2.43 -6.60
CA GLY A 117 -38.08 -3.67 -6.00
C GLY A 117 -37.11 -4.83 -6.09
N ALA A 118 -37.50 -5.99 -5.56
CA ALA A 118 -36.72 -7.21 -5.64
C ALA A 118 -37.46 -8.34 -6.34
N PHE A 119 -36.73 -9.14 -7.12
CA PHE A 119 -37.19 -10.45 -7.54
C PHE A 119 -36.99 -11.41 -6.37
N VAL A 120 -38.04 -12.12 -5.98
CA VAL A 120 -38.00 -13.07 -4.86
C VAL A 120 -38.63 -14.39 -5.27
N TRP A 121 -38.17 -15.49 -4.68
CA TRP A 121 -38.54 -16.85 -5.05
C TRP A 121 -39.29 -17.61 -3.95
N ASN A 122 -39.48 -16.99 -2.79
CA ASN A 122 -40.16 -17.59 -1.64
C ASN A 122 -41.11 -16.60 -0.97
N ASP A 123 -42.16 -17.13 -0.34
CA ASP A 123 -43.24 -16.32 0.25
C ASP A 123 -42.77 -15.48 1.43
N HIS A 124 -41.71 -15.91 2.13
CA HIS A 124 -41.17 -15.21 3.29
C HIS A 124 -40.58 -13.85 2.90
N ASP A 125 -39.65 -13.84 1.94
CA ASP A 125 -39.02 -12.61 1.45
C ASP A 125 -40.06 -11.69 0.78
N ALA A 126 -41.03 -12.28 0.07
CA ALA A 126 -42.13 -11.53 -0.52
C ALA A 126 -42.96 -10.83 0.56
N LEU A 127 -43.33 -11.54 1.63
CA LEU A 127 -44.10 -10.96 2.72
C LEU A 127 -43.30 -9.91 3.49
N GLU A 128 -42.01 -10.12 3.74
CA GLU A 128 -41.15 -9.14 4.41
C GLU A 128 -41.06 -7.83 3.63
N LEU A 129 -40.74 -7.90 2.33
CA LEU A 129 -40.70 -6.73 1.47
C LEU A 129 -42.07 -6.06 1.32
N TRP A 130 -43.15 -6.84 1.37
CA TRP A 130 -44.52 -6.34 1.24
C TRP A 130 -44.89 -5.53 2.49
N ASN A 131 -44.51 -6.03 3.66
CA ASN A 131 -44.65 -5.34 4.93
C ASN A 131 -43.79 -4.08 4.96
N ALA A 132 -42.58 -4.12 4.39
CA ALA A 132 -41.74 -2.94 4.23
C ALA A 132 -42.36 -1.86 3.31
N GLY A 133 -43.30 -2.24 2.44
CA GLY A 133 -43.89 -1.36 1.42
C GLY A 133 -43.06 -1.26 0.14
N LEU A 134 -42.13 -2.18 -0.08
CA LEU A 134 -41.24 -2.21 -1.23
C LEU A 134 -41.86 -3.01 -2.39
N PRO A 135 -41.58 -2.64 -3.67
CA PRO A 135 -42.08 -3.41 -4.80
C PRO A 135 -41.48 -4.83 -4.83
N ILE A 136 -42.30 -5.81 -5.20
CA ILE A 136 -41.90 -7.22 -5.27
C ILE A 136 -42.26 -7.79 -6.64
N TYR A 137 -41.33 -8.58 -7.16
CA TYR A 137 -41.52 -9.35 -8.38
C TYR A 137 -41.40 -10.83 -8.03
N PHE A 138 -42.52 -11.46 -7.66
CA PHE A 138 -42.54 -12.84 -7.20
C PHE A 138 -42.32 -13.82 -8.37
N VAL A 139 -41.20 -14.53 -8.36
CA VAL A 139 -40.79 -15.47 -9.40
C VAL A 139 -41.18 -16.89 -8.98
N ARG A 140 -42.02 -17.54 -9.79
CA ARG A 140 -42.50 -18.91 -9.55
C ARG A 140 -42.54 -19.72 -10.85
N PRO A 141 -42.38 -21.06 -10.79
CA PRO A 141 -42.57 -21.91 -11.97
C PRO A 141 -43.98 -21.73 -12.54
N TYR A 142 -44.11 -21.70 -13.86
CA TYR A 142 -45.41 -21.56 -14.52
C TYR A 142 -46.40 -22.67 -14.11
N SER A 143 -45.91 -23.88 -13.87
CA SER A 143 -46.72 -25.02 -13.41
C SER A 143 -47.39 -24.79 -12.06
N THR A 144 -46.84 -23.91 -11.20
CA THR A 144 -47.48 -23.58 -9.93
C THR A 144 -48.56 -22.51 -10.11
N PHE A 145 -48.63 -21.82 -11.25
CA PHE A 145 -49.59 -20.76 -11.56
C PHE A 145 -50.97 -21.34 -11.93
N HIS A 146 -51.67 -21.89 -10.94
CA HIS A 146 -53.06 -22.37 -11.07
C HIS A 146 -54.00 -21.47 -10.26
N ASN A 147 -55.12 -21.08 -10.87
CA ASN A 147 -56.22 -20.32 -10.24
C ASN A 147 -55.89 -18.87 -9.83
N GLN A 148 -54.92 -18.20 -10.47
CA GLN A 148 -54.71 -16.75 -10.30
C GLN A 148 -55.30 -15.95 -11.47
N VAL A 149 -55.86 -14.77 -11.17
CA VAL A 149 -56.34 -13.82 -12.19
C VAL A 149 -55.18 -12.95 -12.67
N ILE A 150 -54.88 -12.99 -13.97
CA ILE A 150 -53.89 -12.10 -14.58
C ILE A 150 -54.57 -10.76 -14.82
N LEU A 151 -54.24 -9.76 -14.00
CA LEU A 151 -54.78 -8.41 -14.14
C LEU A 151 -54.16 -7.69 -15.35
N THR A 152 -52.86 -7.86 -15.58
CA THR A 152 -52.15 -7.20 -16.67
C THR A 152 -50.85 -7.95 -17.00
N VAL A 153 -50.54 -8.08 -18.28
CA VAL A 153 -49.23 -8.55 -18.77
C VAL A 153 -48.39 -7.33 -19.13
N LYS A 154 -47.14 -7.28 -18.64
CA LYS A 154 -46.20 -6.18 -18.91
C LYS A 154 -44.99 -6.67 -19.69
N PRO A 155 -44.58 -5.99 -20.78
CA PRO A 155 -43.32 -6.30 -21.43
C PRO A 155 -42.13 -5.88 -20.54
N LEU A 156 -41.04 -6.63 -20.60
CA LEU A 156 -39.78 -6.22 -19.98
C LEU A 156 -39.19 -5.06 -20.78
N ILE A 157 -38.98 -3.93 -20.10
CA ILE A 157 -38.33 -2.76 -20.68
C ILE A 157 -36.87 -2.80 -20.26
N MET A 158 -35.98 -2.95 -21.23
CA MET A 158 -34.55 -2.86 -20.96
C MET A 158 -34.21 -1.42 -20.52
N PRO A 159 -33.53 -1.24 -19.38
CA PRO A 159 -33.17 0.09 -18.92
C PRO A 159 -32.19 0.72 -19.90
N ARG A 160 -32.26 2.05 -20.06
CA ARG A 160 -31.31 2.82 -20.86
C ARG A 160 -30.00 2.98 -20.09
N LEU A 161 -29.26 1.88 -19.95
CA LEU A 161 -27.95 1.86 -19.31
C LEU A 161 -26.85 2.02 -20.37
N CYS A 162 -25.82 2.78 -20.02
CA CYS A 162 -24.59 2.77 -20.79
C CYS A 162 -23.89 1.43 -20.57
N VAL A 163 -23.94 0.55 -21.57
CA VAL A 163 -23.31 -0.78 -21.54
C VAL A 163 -21.98 -0.80 -22.30
N THR A 164 -21.54 0.33 -22.85
CA THR A 164 -20.25 0.43 -23.53
C THR A 164 -19.12 0.41 -22.52
N ALA A 165 -18.15 -0.47 -22.72
CA ALA A 165 -16.95 -0.51 -21.89
C ALA A 165 -16.22 0.84 -21.94
N ALA A 166 -15.66 1.27 -20.81
CA ALA A 166 -14.76 2.42 -20.78
C ALA A 166 -13.54 2.16 -21.68
N SER A 167 -12.93 3.23 -22.21
CA SER A 167 -11.68 3.16 -22.94
C SER A 167 -10.63 4.02 -22.21
N PRO A 168 -9.57 3.42 -21.65
CA PRO A 168 -9.33 1.97 -21.52
C PRO A 168 -10.30 1.30 -20.53
N PRO A 169 -10.53 -0.02 -20.66
CA PRO A 169 -11.49 -0.75 -19.83
C PRO A 169 -11.06 -0.77 -18.36
N TYR A 170 -12.03 -0.67 -17.45
CA TYR A 170 -11.81 -0.89 -16.02
C TYR A 170 -11.48 -2.37 -15.73
N PRO A 171 -10.71 -2.66 -14.67
CA PRO A 171 -10.44 -4.03 -14.26
C PRO A 171 -11.75 -4.80 -14.02
N ILE A 172 -11.81 -6.04 -14.52
CA ILE A 172 -12.93 -6.94 -14.25
C ILE A 172 -12.81 -7.39 -12.80
N LEU A 173 -13.79 -7.04 -11.96
CA LEU A 173 -13.75 -7.34 -10.52
C LEU A 173 -13.96 -8.83 -10.23
N LEU A 174 -14.80 -9.48 -11.03
CA LEU A 174 -15.13 -10.89 -10.86
C LEU A 174 -15.51 -11.49 -12.22
N SER A 175 -14.85 -12.58 -12.59
CA SER A 175 -15.20 -13.39 -13.75
C SER A 175 -15.83 -14.69 -13.27
N ASN A 176 -16.85 -15.19 -13.97
CA ASN A 176 -17.43 -16.53 -13.79
C ASN A 176 -18.13 -16.81 -12.45
N SER A 177 -18.60 -15.80 -11.71
CA SER A 177 -19.42 -16.01 -10.52
C SER A 177 -20.92 -15.98 -10.84
N GLN A 178 -21.71 -16.75 -10.09
CA GLN A 178 -23.17 -16.64 -10.10
C GLN A 178 -23.61 -15.22 -9.71
N VAL A 179 -24.65 -14.74 -10.39
CA VAL A 179 -25.28 -13.46 -10.10
C VAL A 179 -25.94 -13.54 -8.73
N GLY A 180 -25.46 -12.76 -7.77
CA GLY A 180 -25.99 -12.72 -6.40
C GLY A 180 -25.17 -13.48 -5.36
N SER A 181 -24.02 -14.06 -5.72
CA SER A 181 -23.14 -14.70 -4.73
C SER A 181 -22.51 -13.67 -3.77
N ASP A 182 -22.19 -14.11 -2.56
CA ASP A 182 -21.44 -13.29 -1.59
C ASP A 182 -20.07 -12.88 -2.12
N GLN A 183 -19.46 -13.71 -2.98
CA GLN A 183 -18.19 -13.40 -3.64
C GLN A 183 -18.30 -12.16 -4.53
N LYS A 184 -19.44 -11.94 -5.19
CA LYS A 184 -19.69 -10.72 -5.97
C LYS A 184 -19.69 -9.50 -5.07
N PHE A 185 -20.40 -9.55 -3.95
CA PHE A 185 -20.45 -8.44 -3.00
C PHE A 185 -19.08 -8.17 -2.37
N ALA A 186 -18.34 -9.22 -2.01
CA ALA A 186 -16.98 -9.11 -1.49
C ALA A 186 -16.01 -8.49 -2.52
N ALA A 187 -16.10 -8.88 -3.79
CA ALA A 187 -15.27 -8.31 -4.86
C ALA A 187 -15.60 -6.82 -5.11
N ILE A 188 -16.89 -6.46 -5.13
CA ILE A 188 -17.32 -5.06 -5.24
C ILE A 188 -16.80 -4.26 -4.06
N HIS A 189 -16.97 -4.78 -2.84
CA HIS A 189 -16.51 -4.15 -1.60
C HIS A 189 -15.01 -3.91 -1.62
N THR A 190 -14.23 -4.95 -1.92
CA THR A 190 -12.75 -4.88 -2.04
C THR A 190 -12.32 -3.83 -3.05
N ALA A 191 -12.96 -3.79 -4.24
CA ALA A 191 -12.65 -2.83 -5.28
C ALA A 191 -13.03 -1.38 -4.92
N SER A 192 -14.06 -1.26 -4.10
CA SER A 192 -14.59 -0.01 -3.58
C SER A 192 -13.63 0.62 -2.59
N ILE A 193 -13.15 -0.16 -1.62
CA ILE A 193 -12.25 0.37 -0.61
C ILE A 193 -10.85 0.64 -1.18
N SER A 194 -10.44 -0.12 -2.19
CA SER A 194 -9.15 0.03 -2.89
C SER A 194 -9.20 0.98 -4.10
N CYS A 195 -10.28 1.75 -4.25
CA CYS A 195 -10.43 2.64 -5.39
C CYS A 195 -9.32 3.69 -5.46
N PHE A 196 -8.86 4.18 -4.31
CA PHE A 196 -7.75 5.13 -4.19
C PHE A 196 -6.46 4.53 -3.67
N ASP A 197 -6.45 3.25 -3.29
CA ASP A 197 -5.21 2.56 -2.91
C ASP A 197 -4.27 2.59 -4.11
N VAL A 198 -3.23 3.43 -4.04
CA VAL A 198 -2.10 3.32 -4.96
C VAL A 198 -1.58 1.91 -4.76
N SER A 199 -1.66 1.08 -5.81
CA SER A 199 -1.15 -0.30 -5.75
C SER A 199 0.21 -0.21 -5.11
N SER A 200 0.30 -0.82 -3.93
CA SER A 200 1.52 -0.74 -3.17
C SER A 200 2.60 -1.34 -4.06
N PRO A 201 3.76 -0.69 -4.28
CA PRO A 201 4.87 -1.35 -4.97
C PRO A 201 5.27 -2.65 -4.23
N PHE A 202 4.75 -2.83 -3.01
CA PHE A 202 5.04 -3.87 -2.06
C PHE A 202 4.03 -5.03 -2.08
N GLU A 203 2.88 -4.91 -2.76
CA GLU A 203 1.85 -5.98 -2.84
C GLU A 203 2.41 -7.30 -3.43
N ASN A 204 3.44 -7.21 -4.27
CA ASN A 204 4.10 -8.35 -4.91
C ASN A 204 5.57 -8.51 -4.49
N MET A 205 5.99 -7.87 -3.40
CA MET A 205 7.36 -8.01 -2.91
C MET A 205 7.54 -9.45 -2.42
N HIS A 206 8.30 -10.25 -3.16
CA HIS A 206 8.67 -11.61 -2.76
C HIS A 206 9.59 -11.55 -1.54
N LEU A 207 9.01 -11.44 -0.35
CA LEU A 207 9.73 -11.53 0.90
C LEU A 207 10.19 -12.99 1.08
N PRO A 208 11.51 -13.26 1.14
CA PRO A 208 12.02 -14.62 1.25
C PRO A 208 11.53 -15.28 2.54
N GLY A 209 10.80 -16.40 2.43
CA GLY A 209 10.55 -17.31 3.55
C GLY A 209 9.14 -17.32 4.17
N LEU A 210 8.18 -16.52 3.70
CA LEU A 210 6.83 -16.44 4.31
C LEU A 210 5.69 -17.02 3.47
N TYR A 211 5.94 -17.50 2.25
CA TYR A 211 4.93 -18.15 1.43
C TYR A 211 5.19 -19.65 1.30
N SER A 212 4.32 -20.47 1.91
CA SER A 212 4.04 -21.81 1.37
C SER A 212 3.30 -21.62 0.06
N SER A 213 4.03 -21.65 -1.05
CA SER A 213 3.47 -21.47 -2.39
C SER A 213 2.39 -22.52 -2.69
N SER A 214 1.14 -22.08 -2.79
CA SER A 214 0.12 -22.70 -3.65
C SER A 214 -0.07 -21.94 -4.97
N TYR A 215 0.81 -20.98 -5.27
CA TYR A 215 0.84 -20.28 -6.55
C TYR A 215 1.78 -21.03 -7.49
N THR A 216 1.23 -21.92 -8.32
CA THR A 216 1.90 -22.39 -9.54
C THR A 216 1.95 -21.23 -10.54
N PRO A 217 3.13 -20.71 -10.91
CA PRO A 217 3.25 -19.70 -11.94
C PRO A 217 3.17 -20.41 -13.30
N GLY A 218 2.01 -20.33 -13.96
CA GLY A 218 1.82 -20.90 -15.29
C GLY A 218 0.36 -21.13 -15.65
N GLY A 219 -0.40 -20.06 -15.92
CA GLY A 219 -1.77 -20.15 -16.37
C GLY A 219 -2.18 -18.90 -17.13
N SER A 220 -1.68 -18.76 -18.37
CA SER A 220 -2.19 -17.79 -19.33
C SER A 220 -3.69 -18.07 -19.54
N ILE A 221 -4.54 -17.10 -19.26
CA ILE A 221 -5.98 -17.16 -19.50
C ILE A 221 -6.19 -16.98 -21.01
N GLY A 222 -6.27 -18.09 -21.71
CA GLY A 222 -6.62 -18.14 -23.13
C GLY A 222 -7.06 -19.53 -23.53
N SER A 223 -8.38 -19.71 -23.67
CA SER A 223 -9.09 -20.75 -24.43
C SER A 223 -8.76 -22.22 -24.11
N ILE A 224 -9.79 -23.01 -23.78
CA ILE A 224 -10.21 -24.17 -24.59
C ILE A 224 -11.51 -24.76 -24.01
N VAL A 225 -12.41 -25.04 -24.94
CA VAL A 225 -13.69 -25.75 -24.85
C VAL A 225 -13.44 -27.26 -24.80
N SER A 226 -14.16 -27.98 -23.91
CA SER A 226 -14.62 -29.40 -23.98
C SER A 226 -13.57 -30.52 -24.25
N THR A 227 -13.60 -31.75 -23.73
CA THR A 227 -14.70 -32.66 -23.42
C THR A 227 -14.14 -33.89 -22.67
N THR A 228 -15.05 -34.65 -22.09
CA THR A 228 -14.96 -35.96 -21.40
C THR A 228 -14.09 -37.06 -22.04
N ARG A 229 -13.36 -37.84 -21.22
CA ARG A 229 -13.53 -39.31 -21.05
C ARG A 229 -12.48 -39.93 -20.10
N SER A 230 -12.97 -40.94 -19.39
CA SER A 230 -12.37 -41.81 -18.39
C SER A 230 -11.39 -42.86 -18.93
N SER A 231 -10.37 -43.23 -18.15
CA SER A 231 -10.04 -44.61 -17.67
C SER A 231 -8.54 -44.79 -17.29
N PRO A 232 -8.19 -45.83 -16.50
CA PRO A 232 -7.00 -45.86 -15.61
C PRO A 232 -5.88 -46.82 -16.08
N SER A 233 -4.67 -46.68 -15.51
CA SER A 233 -3.63 -47.74 -15.36
C SER A 233 -2.39 -47.15 -14.65
N THR A 234 -2.08 -47.58 -13.42
CA THR A 234 -1.12 -48.63 -13.01
C THR A 234 0.37 -48.37 -13.28
N SER A 235 1.09 -48.17 -12.17
CA SER A 235 2.39 -48.76 -11.79
C SER A 235 3.64 -48.54 -12.66
N LEU A 236 4.74 -48.08 -12.03
CA LEU A 236 5.88 -48.93 -11.63
C LEU A 236 7.05 -48.11 -11.06
N ALA A 237 7.90 -48.83 -10.34
CA ALA A 237 8.90 -48.37 -9.41
C ALA A 237 10.26 -47.98 -10.01
N GLY A 238 10.93 -47.04 -9.32
CA GLY A 238 12.38 -47.03 -9.03
C GLY A 238 13.35 -46.51 -10.12
N PRO A 239 14.66 -46.43 -9.82
CA PRO A 239 15.28 -46.13 -8.52
C PRO A 239 16.43 -45.09 -8.59
N SER A 240 16.88 -44.71 -7.40
CA SER A 240 18.04 -43.90 -7.04
C SER A 240 19.35 -44.25 -7.78
N ARG A 241 20.15 -43.22 -8.08
CA ARG A 241 21.59 -43.36 -8.33
C ARG A 241 22.41 -42.33 -7.55
N THR A 242 23.04 -42.84 -6.50
CA THR A 242 24.29 -42.35 -5.91
C THR A 242 25.44 -42.57 -6.88
N THR A 243 26.29 -41.56 -7.11
CA THR A 243 27.68 -41.77 -7.55
C THR A 243 28.60 -40.74 -6.89
N SER A 244 29.31 -41.21 -5.88
CA SER A 244 30.64 -40.75 -5.47
C SER A 244 31.65 -41.16 -6.54
N THR A 245 32.64 -40.31 -6.87
CA THR A 245 34.00 -40.76 -7.24
C THR A 245 34.98 -39.59 -7.39
N THR A 246 36.00 -39.63 -6.52
CA THR A 246 37.45 -39.50 -6.80
C THR A 246 38.01 -38.23 -7.45
N SER A 247 38.77 -37.53 -6.60
CA SER A 247 40.00 -36.81 -6.88
C SER A 247 41.01 -37.61 -7.72
N PRO A 248 41.85 -36.90 -8.50
CA PRO A 248 43.24 -37.28 -8.62
C PRO A 248 44.20 -36.12 -8.32
N SER A 249 45.12 -36.42 -7.41
CA SER A 249 46.41 -35.78 -7.22
C SER A 249 47.31 -35.91 -8.45
N SER A 250 48.03 -34.83 -8.81
CA SER A 250 49.34 -34.94 -9.46
C SER A 250 50.26 -33.80 -9.02
N PRO A 251 51.53 -34.10 -8.63
CA PRO A 251 52.55 -33.13 -8.26
C PRO A 251 53.60 -32.89 -9.38
N TYR A 252 54.45 -31.86 -9.17
CA TYR A 252 55.59 -31.37 -9.98
C TYR A 252 55.21 -30.66 -11.30
N SER A 253 55.81 -29.54 -11.74
CA SER A 253 57.20 -29.10 -11.60
C SER A 253 57.39 -27.60 -11.88
N THR A 254 58.26 -26.98 -11.07
CA THR A 254 59.30 -25.98 -11.39
C THR A 254 59.11 -24.84 -12.42
N LYS A 255 59.37 -23.63 -11.89
CA LYS A 255 60.17 -22.52 -12.44
C LYS A 255 59.71 -21.89 -13.76
N LEU A 256 59.34 -20.60 -13.68
CA LEU A 256 60.08 -19.54 -14.37
C LEU A 256 59.76 -18.17 -13.76
N GLU A 257 60.82 -17.51 -13.32
CA GLU A 257 60.87 -16.13 -12.89
C GLU A 257 60.50 -15.22 -14.07
N HIS A 258 59.51 -14.35 -13.87
CA HIS A 258 59.33 -13.20 -14.74
C HIS A 258 58.93 -11.96 -13.95
N CYS A 259 59.74 -10.92 -14.13
CA CYS A 259 59.75 -9.64 -13.45
C CYS A 259 58.35 -9.02 -13.27
N GLN A 260 57.83 -9.07 -12.05
CA GLN A 260 56.76 -8.16 -11.64
C GLN A 260 57.37 -6.81 -11.26
N ARG A 261 57.30 -5.85 -12.19
CA ARG A 261 57.43 -4.42 -11.88
C ARG A 261 56.38 -4.07 -10.81
N GLY A 262 56.85 -3.79 -9.60
CA GLY A 262 56.03 -3.41 -8.47
C GLY A 262 55.17 -2.19 -8.78
N LYS A 263 53.87 -2.42 -8.99
CA LYS A 263 52.86 -1.37 -8.81
C LYS A 263 52.87 -1.03 -7.33
N LYS A 264 53.44 0.12 -6.97
CA LYS A 264 53.33 0.72 -5.64
C LYS A 264 51.83 0.78 -5.31
N HIS A 265 51.38 -0.14 -4.46
CA HIS A 265 50.06 -0.09 -3.86
C HIS A 265 49.99 1.26 -3.14
N ARG A 266 49.21 2.21 -3.67
CA ARG A 266 48.79 3.37 -2.88
C ARG A 266 48.00 2.78 -1.72
N ILE A 267 48.65 2.70 -0.56
CA ILE A 267 48.01 2.41 0.71
C ILE A 267 47.13 3.64 0.96
N ASN A 268 45.88 3.59 0.51
CA ASN A 268 44.89 4.54 0.96
C ASN A 268 44.82 4.37 2.49
N PRO A 269 44.84 5.46 3.27
CA PRO A 269 44.72 5.36 4.72
C PRO A 269 43.47 4.55 5.06
N PRO A 270 43.52 3.66 6.07
CA PRO A 270 42.39 2.84 6.45
C PRO A 270 41.22 3.77 6.82
N GLN A 271 40.19 3.82 5.97
CA GLN A 271 38.95 4.48 6.31
C GLN A 271 38.37 3.70 7.50
N THR A 272 38.28 4.37 8.65
CA THR A 272 37.64 3.82 9.84
C THR A 272 36.23 3.38 9.44
N PRO A 273 35.89 2.08 9.51
CA PRO A 273 34.59 1.62 9.06
C PRO A 273 33.53 2.33 9.91
N HIS A 274 32.69 3.14 9.25
CA HIS A 274 31.54 3.76 9.91
C HIS A 274 30.69 2.65 10.54
N SER A 275 30.38 2.81 11.83
CA SER A 275 29.50 1.86 12.50
C SER A 275 28.12 1.91 11.83
N LEU A 276 27.60 0.75 11.42
CA LEU A 276 26.27 0.66 10.81
C LEU A 276 25.17 1.21 11.73
N PHE A 277 25.42 1.24 13.04
CA PHE A 277 24.48 1.68 14.07
C PHE A 277 24.68 3.14 14.51
N SER A 278 25.75 3.80 14.06
CA SER A 278 25.95 5.23 14.33
C SER A 278 25.15 6.08 13.36
N ASP A 279 24.54 7.16 13.87
CA ASP A 279 23.88 8.14 13.00
C ASP A 279 24.91 8.82 12.08
N LEU A 280 24.44 9.15 10.88
CA LEU A 280 25.24 9.87 9.92
C LEU A 280 25.14 11.38 10.17
N SER A 281 26.27 11.97 10.56
CA SER A 281 26.43 13.41 10.72
C SER A 281 26.99 14.02 9.43
N HIS A 282 26.19 14.83 8.74
CA HIS A 282 26.62 15.58 7.55
C HIS A 282 25.92 16.96 7.50
N PRO A 283 26.59 18.07 7.12
CA PRO A 283 26.00 19.42 7.13
C PRO A 283 24.78 19.62 6.20
N LEU A 284 24.63 18.75 5.20
CA LEU A 284 23.46 18.73 4.30
C LEU A 284 22.35 17.80 4.76
N LEU A 285 22.59 16.91 5.74
CA LEU A 285 21.51 16.13 6.32
C LEU A 285 20.84 16.95 7.40
N PRO A 286 19.50 17.05 7.41
CA PRO A 286 18.82 17.61 8.55
C PRO A 286 19.12 16.79 9.81
N PRO A 287 19.11 17.41 10.99
CA PRO A 287 19.31 16.69 12.24
C PRO A 287 18.22 15.62 12.41
N LEU A 288 18.58 14.51 13.06
CA LEU A 288 17.57 13.58 13.58
C LEU A 288 16.65 14.31 14.56
N LEU A 289 15.39 13.93 14.54
CA LEU A 289 14.45 14.31 15.59
C LEU A 289 15.00 13.87 16.94
N THR A 290 14.92 14.73 17.96
CA THR A 290 15.51 14.48 19.28
C THR A 290 15.19 13.09 19.86
N PRO A 291 13.93 12.59 19.80
CA PRO A 291 13.59 11.25 20.31
C PRO A 291 14.21 10.09 19.53
N TRP A 292 14.63 10.33 18.28
CA TRP A 292 15.19 9.31 17.38
C TRP A 292 16.71 9.23 17.45
N ARG A 293 17.36 10.20 18.10
CA ARG A 293 18.80 10.23 18.27
C ARG A 293 19.24 9.00 19.06
N ASP A 294 20.33 8.39 18.61
CA ASP A 294 20.95 7.22 19.24
C ASP A 294 20.11 5.93 19.27
N MET A 295 18.88 5.94 18.73
CA MET A 295 17.99 4.76 18.79
C MET A 295 18.56 3.54 18.07
N ASN A 296 19.27 3.74 16.95
CA ASN A 296 19.94 2.65 16.25
C ASN A 296 21.08 2.03 17.10
N SER A 297 21.72 2.81 17.97
CA SER A 297 22.77 2.29 18.86
C SER A 297 22.21 1.45 20.01
N MET A 298 20.91 1.57 20.31
CA MET A 298 20.22 0.82 21.35
C MET A 298 19.71 -0.56 20.88
N ILE A 299 19.88 -0.90 19.60
CA ILE A 299 19.45 -2.18 19.04
C ILE A 299 20.26 -3.32 19.65
N ASP A 300 19.54 -4.27 20.25
CA ASP A 300 20.13 -5.53 20.70
C ASP A 300 20.29 -6.47 19.50
N THR A 301 21.54 -6.64 19.07
CA THR A 301 21.90 -7.51 17.93
C THR A 301 21.80 -9.01 18.25
N GLN A 302 21.64 -9.37 19.53
CA GLN A 302 21.50 -10.74 20.02
C GLN A 302 20.08 -11.07 20.46
N HIS A 303 19.11 -10.20 20.14
CA HIS A 303 17.73 -10.34 20.57
C HIS A 303 17.12 -11.71 20.17
N PRO A 304 16.37 -12.38 21.07
CA PRO A 304 15.89 -13.75 20.84
C PRO A 304 14.87 -13.88 19.70
N LEU A 305 14.15 -12.80 19.37
CA LEU A 305 13.17 -12.78 18.27
C LEU A 305 13.78 -12.52 16.89
N ARG A 306 15.12 -12.48 16.75
CA ARG A 306 15.75 -12.29 15.44
C ARG A 306 15.38 -13.42 14.48
N GLN A 307 14.88 -13.06 13.30
CA GLN A 307 14.45 -14.00 12.26
C GLN A 307 15.54 -14.25 11.21
N HIS A 308 16.59 -13.43 11.19
CA HIS A 308 17.72 -13.59 10.29
C HIS A 308 18.83 -14.45 10.92
N SER A 309 19.54 -15.21 10.09
CA SER A 309 20.69 -15.99 10.57
C SER A 309 21.87 -15.07 10.94
N PRO A 310 22.67 -15.40 11.98
CA PRO A 310 23.92 -14.71 12.26
C PRO A 310 24.82 -14.71 11.01
N GLY A 311 25.31 -13.53 10.60
CA GLY A 311 26.18 -13.38 9.43
C GLY A 311 25.48 -13.39 8.06
N LYS A 312 24.15 -13.50 8.00
CA LYS A 312 23.35 -13.34 6.78
C LYS A 312 22.32 -12.22 6.97
N SER A 313 22.80 -10.98 7.17
CA SER A 313 21.90 -9.82 7.11
C SER A 313 21.30 -9.74 5.71
N GLN A 314 20.00 -9.42 5.64
CA GLN A 314 19.39 -9.13 4.34
C GLN A 314 20.06 -7.89 3.77
N LYS A 315 20.18 -7.83 2.44
CA LYS A 315 20.66 -6.61 1.79
C LYS A 315 19.66 -5.50 2.10
N LEU A 316 20.15 -4.34 2.52
CA LEU A 316 19.31 -3.15 2.62
C LEU A 316 18.79 -2.82 1.21
N LEU A 317 17.48 -2.97 1.04
CA LEU A 317 16.75 -2.59 -0.16
C LEU A 317 15.98 -1.30 0.15
N THR A 318 16.06 -0.33 -0.75
CA THR A 318 15.43 0.98 -0.60
C THR A 318 14.66 1.34 -1.87
N ILE A 319 13.49 1.96 -1.71
CA ILE A 319 12.66 2.38 -2.85
C ILE A 319 13.21 3.66 -3.51
N VAL A 320 14.00 4.44 -2.77
CA VAL A 320 14.78 5.58 -3.29
C VAL A 320 16.22 5.50 -2.75
N PRO A 321 17.21 6.21 -3.31
CA PRO A 321 18.58 6.18 -2.81
C PRO A 321 18.66 6.42 -1.30
N ASP A 322 19.47 5.61 -0.61
CA ASP A 322 19.78 5.82 0.80
C ASP A 322 20.55 7.16 0.96
N PRO A 323 20.05 8.11 1.78
CA PRO A 323 20.76 9.36 2.06
C PRO A 323 22.20 9.14 2.51
N ALA A 324 22.46 8.06 3.26
CA ALA A 324 23.79 7.76 3.76
C ALA A 324 24.79 7.39 2.68
N MET A 325 24.32 6.75 1.61
CA MET A 325 25.13 6.43 0.45
C MET A 325 25.60 7.70 -0.30
N ILE A 326 24.75 8.72 -0.36
CA ILE A 326 25.06 10.00 -1.01
C ILE A 326 26.04 10.80 -0.16
N CYS A 327 25.73 10.98 1.13
CA CYS A 327 26.56 11.75 2.07
C CYS A 327 27.88 11.06 2.46
N GLY A 328 28.00 9.75 2.31
CA GLY A 328 29.26 9.02 2.49
C GLY A 328 30.23 9.15 1.30
N SER A 329 29.85 9.87 0.24
CA SER A 329 30.73 10.12 -0.92
C SER A 329 31.62 11.35 -0.66
N SER A 330 32.72 11.49 -1.40
CA SER A 330 33.58 12.69 -1.34
C SER A 330 32.80 13.94 -1.70
N GLU A 331 33.15 15.10 -1.11
CA GLU A 331 32.45 16.38 -1.35
C GLU A 331 32.32 16.71 -2.84
N ASP A 332 33.36 16.45 -3.64
CA ASP A 332 33.37 16.65 -5.10
C ASP A 332 32.31 15.82 -5.87
N ARG A 333 31.84 14.72 -5.27
CA ARG A 333 30.84 13.82 -5.88
C ARG A 333 29.43 14.09 -5.41
N LEU A 334 29.27 14.78 -4.29
CA LEU A 334 27.97 14.98 -3.65
C LEU A 334 27.00 15.75 -4.55
N GLY A 335 27.46 16.87 -5.12
CA GLY A 335 26.68 17.69 -6.05
C GLY A 335 26.19 16.90 -7.27
N PRO A 336 27.08 16.24 -8.03
CA PRO A 336 26.69 15.42 -9.18
C PRO A 336 25.71 14.28 -8.85
N LEU A 337 25.87 13.61 -7.71
CA LEU A 337 24.95 12.54 -7.30
C LEU A 337 23.54 13.08 -7.01
N LEU A 338 23.44 14.23 -6.34
CA LEU A 338 22.16 14.88 -6.05
C LEU A 338 21.49 15.44 -7.30
N GLU A 339 22.28 16.00 -8.23
CA GLU A 339 21.76 16.47 -9.52
C GLU A 339 21.23 15.29 -10.34
N GLN A 340 21.95 14.16 -10.37
CA GLN A 340 21.48 12.95 -11.04
C GLN A 340 20.20 12.42 -10.40
N TRP A 341 20.11 12.39 -9.08
CA TRP A 341 18.87 12.03 -8.40
C TRP A 341 17.73 12.98 -8.78
N SER A 342 17.98 14.29 -8.84
CA SER A 342 16.96 15.26 -9.21
C SER A 342 16.36 15.00 -10.60
N GLN A 343 17.14 14.47 -11.53
CA GLN A 343 16.67 14.11 -12.87
C GLN A 343 15.87 12.81 -12.87
N LEU A 344 16.35 11.79 -12.13
CA LEU A 344 15.68 10.50 -12.02
C LEU A 344 14.41 10.57 -11.18
N ARG A 345 14.34 11.49 -10.21
CA ARG A 345 13.28 11.60 -9.20
C ARG A 345 11.88 11.64 -9.82
N GLY A 346 11.62 12.57 -10.73
CA GLY A 346 10.29 12.74 -11.32
C GLY A 346 9.79 11.46 -12.01
N PRO A 347 10.51 10.98 -13.04
CA PRO A 347 10.16 9.74 -13.75
C PRO A 347 10.06 8.52 -12.82
N TRP A 348 11.00 8.35 -11.87
CA TRP A 348 11.01 7.23 -10.93
C TRP A 348 9.79 7.24 -10.01
N LEU A 349 9.49 8.38 -9.37
CA LEU A 349 8.35 8.48 -8.47
C LEU A 349 7.01 8.38 -9.24
N THR A 350 6.95 8.83 -10.49
CA THR A 350 5.80 8.59 -11.37
C THR A 350 5.63 7.10 -11.66
N GLN A 351 6.72 6.39 -11.97
CA GLN A 351 6.70 4.95 -12.17
C GLN A 351 6.27 4.20 -10.90
N CYS A 352 6.73 4.64 -9.72
CA CYS A 352 6.33 4.06 -8.44
C CYS A 352 4.83 4.27 -8.12
N ARG A 353 4.20 5.29 -8.70
CA ARG A 353 2.76 5.56 -8.57
C ARG A 353 1.92 4.80 -9.61
N ASP A 354 2.53 4.30 -10.68
CA ASP A 354 1.80 3.57 -11.72
C ASP A 354 1.46 2.16 -11.24
N ARG A 355 0.16 1.91 -11.05
CA ARG A 355 -0.36 0.61 -10.60
C ARG A 355 -0.05 -0.54 -11.54
N ASN A 356 0.22 -0.25 -12.82
CA ASN A 356 0.54 -1.26 -13.81
C ASN A 356 2.02 -1.61 -13.84
N VAL A 357 2.86 -0.85 -13.13
CA VAL A 357 4.31 -1.03 -13.11
C VAL A 357 4.76 -1.44 -11.72
N GLN A 358 5.16 -2.69 -11.58
CA GLN A 358 5.75 -3.18 -10.34
C GLN A 358 7.16 -2.60 -10.19
N VAL A 359 7.35 -1.72 -9.22
CA VAL A 359 8.67 -1.18 -8.88
C VAL A 359 9.28 -1.97 -7.73
N GLU A 360 10.35 -2.68 -8.02
CA GLU A 360 11.12 -3.39 -7.00
C GLU A 360 12.09 -2.44 -6.27
N PRO A 361 12.21 -2.54 -4.94
CA PRO A 361 13.20 -1.80 -4.18
C PRO A 361 14.62 -2.24 -4.60
N LYS A 362 15.57 -1.30 -4.60
CA LYS A 362 16.93 -1.54 -5.12
C LYS A 362 17.95 -1.51 -3.99
N SER A 363 19.05 -2.25 -4.19
CA SER A 363 20.15 -2.23 -3.23
C SER A 363 20.94 -0.93 -3.33
N ASN A 364 21.63 -0.55 -2.25
CA ASN A 364 22.54 0.61 -2.26
C ASN A 364 23.63 0.49 -3.35
N ALA A 365 24.05 -0.71 -3.74
CA ALA A 365 25.02 -0.89 -4.82
C ALA A 365 24.46 -0.49 -6.19
N VAL A 366 23.20 -0.86 -6.48
CA VAL A 366 22.49 -0.48 -7.71
C VAL A 366 22.23 1.02 -7.72
N TRP A 367 21.70 1.58 -6.62
CA TRP A 367 21.47 3.02 -6.50
C TRP A 367 22.75 3.84 -6.69
N LYS A 368 23.86 3.41 -6.08
CA LYS A 368 25.17 4.08 -6.24
C LYS A 368 25.60 4.14 -7.69
N LYS A 369 25.42 3.05 -8.44
CA LYS A 369 25.78 2.98 -9.87
C LYS A 369 24.83 3.78 -10.74
N ALA A 370 23.53 3.78 -10.43
CA ALA A 370 22.53 4.57 -11.15
C ALA A 370 22.81 6.07 -11.01
N LEU A 371 23.13 6.54 -9.79
CA LEU A 371 23.50 7.93 -9.55
C LEU A 371 24.89 8.29 -10.11
N SER A 372 25.79 7.31 -10.22
CA SER A 372 27.16 7.53 -10.75
C SER A 372 27.28 7.25 -12.25
N ILE A 373 26.18 7.03 -12.96
CA ILE A 373 26.20 6.50 -14.34
C ILE A 373 26.98 7.40 -15.30
N HIS A 374 26.97 8.72 -15.07
CA HIS A 374 27.76 9.69 -15.83
C HIS A 374 29.27 9.52 -15.68
N PHE A 375 29.73 8.98 -14.55
CA PHE A 375 31.15 8.74 -14.30
C PHE A 375 31.61 7.38 -14.82
N ILE A 376 30.75 6.36 -14.74
CA ILE A 376 31.11 4.97 -15.05
C ILE A 376 30.68 4.52 -16.45
N GLY A 377 29.85 5.32 -17.14
CA GLY A 377 29.25 4.97 -18.41
C GLY A 377 28.08 3.98 -18.27
N THR A 378 27.29 3.84 -19.34
CA THR A 378 26.24 2.80 -19.41
C THR A 378 26.86 1.42 -19.62
N TRP A 379 26.14 0.40 -19.17
CA TRP A 379 26.52 -0.99 -19.43
C TRP A 379 26.53 -1.26 -20.95
N PRO A 380 27.61 -1.86 -21.51
CA PRO A 380 27.69 -2.10 -22.94
C PRO A 380 26.64 -3.11 -23.41
N GLU A 381 25.91 -2.77 -24.48
CA GLU A 381 24.95 -3.67 -25.10
C GLU A 381 25.62 -5.00 -25.53
N GLY A 382 24.92 -6.12 -25.31
CA GLY A 382 25.41 -7.46 -25.67
C GLY A 382 26.38 -8.11 -24.68
N LYS A 383 26.84 -7.41 -23.62
CA LYS A 383 27.67 -8.04 -22.58
C LYS A 383 26.80 -8.69 -21.50
N THR A 384 27.04 -9.98 -21.24
CA THR A 384 26.45 -10.69 -20.10
C THR A 384 27.19 -10.36 -18.80
N PRO A 385 26.50 -9.93 -17.74
CA PRO A 385 27.14 -9.64 -16.45
C PRO A 385 27.72 -10.92 -15.83
N LYS A 386 28.99 -10.89 -15.38
CA LYS A 386 29.69 -12.08 -14.83
C LYS A 386 29.88 -12.02 -13.33
N THR A 387 29.99 -10.81 -12.77
CA THR A 387 30.17 -10.57 -11.34
C THR A 387 28.92 -9.92 -10.74
N ASN A 388 28.78 -9.94 -9.40
CA ASN A 388 27.72 -9.18 -8.73
C ASN A 388 27.79 -7.69 -9.06
N ALA A 389 29.00 -7.14 -9.14
CA ALA A 389 29.19 -5.76 -9.57
C ALA A 389 28.68 -5.55 -11.01
N ASP A 390 28.96 -6.46 -11.94
CA ASP A 390 28.44 -6.35 -13.30
C ASP A 390 26.91 -6.37 -13.33
N HIS A 391 26.29 -7.23 -12.53
CA HIS A 391 24.83 -7.28 -12.40
C HIS A 391 24.26 -5.96 -11.88
N ASP A 392 24.85 -5.40 -10.82
CA ASP A 392 24.42 -4.11 -10.27
C ASP A 392 24.57 -2.97 -11.30
N HIS A 393 25.61 -3.01 -12.15
CA HIS A 393 25.83 -1.98 -13.19
C HIS A 393 24.87 -2.14 -14.36
N HIS A 394 24.64 -3.37 -14.81
CA HIS A 394 23.64 -3.67 -15.82
C HIS A 394 22.24 -3.24 -15.37
N GLU A 395 21.86 -3.56 -14.13
CA GLU A 395 20.58 -3.16 -13.57
C GLU A 395 20.46 -1.64 -13.42
N ALA A 396 21.49 -0.97 -12.91
CA ALA A 396 21.53 0.48 -12.81
C ALA A 396 21.41 1.17 -14.18
N SER A 397 22.09 0.64 -15.20
CA SER A 397 22.01 1.15 -16.57
C SER A 397 20.61 0.99 -17.14
N ARG A 398 19.99 -0.17 -16.93
CA ARG A 398 18.60 -0.43 -17.35
C ARG A 398 17.64 0.56 -16.68
N LEU A 399 17.76 0.77 -15.37
CA LEU A 399 16.93 1.71 -14.62
C LEU A 399 17.03 3.12 -15.22
N VAL A 400 18.24 3.63 -15.44
CA VAL A 400 18.46 4.97 -16.00
C VAL A 400 17.93 5.06 -17.43
N SER A 401 18.20 4.09 -18.30
CA SER A 401 17.74 4.09 -19.68
C SER A 401 16.22 3.98 -19.82
N THR A 402 15.55 3.24 -18.93
CA THR A 402 14.07 3.16 -18.91
C THR A 402 13.45 4.48 -18.49
N LEU A 403 14.03 5.16 -17.48
CA LEU A 403 13.50 6.41 -16.96
C LEU A 403 13.81 7.63 -17.83
N LEU A 404 14.96 7.60 -18.53
CA LEU A 404 15.46 8.68 -19.36
C LEU A 404 15.83 8.15 -20.76
N PRO A 405 14.84 7.82 -21.62
CA PRO A 405 15.10 7.23 -22.94
C PRO A 405 15.96 8.11 -23.86
N SER A 406 15.84 9.44 -23.70
CA SER A 406 16.56 10.45 -24.47
C SER A 406 17.78 10.99 -23.75
N HIS A 407 18.43 10.18 -22.89
CA HIS A 407 19.58 10.66 -22.10
C HIS A 407 20.72 11.10 -23.03
N GLN A 408 20.72 12.39 -23.36
CA GLN A 408 21.92 13.04 -23.85
C GLN A 408 22.89 13.11 -22.65
N PRO A 409 24.18 12.82 -22.85
CA PRO A 409 25.18 13.11 -21.83
C PRO A 409 24.96 14.55 -21.37
N LEU A 410 24.77 14.77 -20.07
CA LEU A 410 24.67 16.14 -19.59
C LEU A 410 25.88 16.90 -20.14
N PRO A 411 25.68 18.08 -20.76
CA PRO A 411 26.79 18.99 -20.95
C PRO A 411 27.50 19.10 -19.60
N ASN A 412 28.84 19.14 -19.59
CA ASN A 412 29.60 19.44 -18.39
C ASN A 412 29.23 20.86 -17.92
N LEU A 413 28.04 21.02 -17.35
CA LEU A 413 27.62 22.24 -16.73
C LEU A 413 28.56 22.39 -15.54
N PRO A 414 29.26 23.53 -15.43
CA PRO A 414 30.01 23.82 -14.21
C PRO A 414 29.03 23.64 -13.05
N PRO A 415 29.49 23.11 -11.90
CA PRO A 415 28.63 22.92 -10.75
C PRO A 415 27.98 24.28 -10.47
N SER A 416 26.70 24.42 -10.83
CA SER A 416 25.90 25.51 -10.31
C SER A 416 26.05 25.36 -8.82
N SER A 417 26.41 26.46 -8.13
CA SER A 417 26.59 26.46 -6.68
C SER A 417 25.34 25.81 -6.09
N SER A 418 25.44 24.52 -5.76
CA SER A 418 24.27 23.72 -5.47
C SER A 418 23.65 24.36 -4.26
N ASP A 419 22.42 24.84 -4.41
CA ASP A 419 21.72 25.47 -3.31
C ASP A 419 21.66 24.44 -2.18
N ALA A 420 22.39 24.72 -1.10
CA ALA A 420 22.47 23.83 0.05
C ALA A 420 21.05 23.52 0.56
N SER A 421 20.12 24.48 0.42
CA SER A 421 18.70 24.31 0.73
C SER A 421 18.06 23.21 -0.10
N ARG A 422 18.21 23.24 -1.43
CA ARG A 422 17.70 22.19 -2.34
C ARG A 422 18.30 20.83 -2.03
N SER A 423 19.61 20.76 -1.77
CA SER A 423 20.30 19.52 -1.41
C SER A 423 19.77 18.92 -0.09
N ARG A 424 19.56 19.75 0.93
CA ARG A 424 18.95 19.35 2.20
C ARG A 424 17.52 18.84 2.01
N HIS A 425 16.73 19.53 1.18
CA HIS A 425 15.36 19.12 0.89
C HIS A 425 15.30 17.74 0.21
N LEU A 426 16.18 17.48 -0.77
CA LEU A 426 16.25 16.17 -1.43
C LEU A 426 16.67 15.05 -0.46
N LEU A 427 17.70 15.27 0.36
CA LEU A 427 18.16 14.26 1.32
C LEU A 427 17.11 13.99 2.42
N HIS A 428 16.40 15.04 2.83
CA HIS A 428 15.29 14.93 3.75
C HIS A 428 14.16 14.08 3.15
N GLU A 429 13.74 14.38 1.93
CA GLU A 429 12.72 13.63 1.20
C GLU A 429 13.10 12.15 1.07
N LEU A 430 14.34 11.86 0.66
CA LEU A 430 14.86 10.49 0.56
C LEU A 430 14.77 9.74 1.90
N SER A 431 15.07 10.42 3.00
CA SER A 431 14.98 9.85 4.36
C SER A 431 13.54 9.48 4.69
N LEU A 432 12.58 10.38 4.44
CA LEU A 432 11.16 10.13 4.76
C LEU A 432 10.51 9.08 3.87
N ILE A 433 10.77 9.11 2.55
CA ILE A 433 10.22 8.10 1.63
C ILE A 433 10.74 6.71 2.00
N ASN A 434 12.04 6.57 2.27
CA ASN A 434 12.60 5.29 2.69
C ASN A 434 12.09 4.86 4.07
N PHE A 435 11.98 5.77 5.04
CA PHE A 435 11.42 5.44 6.35
C PHE A 435 9.96 4.97 6.24
N ARG A 436 9.10 5.67 5.49
CA ARG A 436 7.71 5.24 5.23
C ARG A 436 7.66 3.88 4.56
N TYR A 437 8.50 3.65 3.55
CA TYR A 437 8.63 2.33 2.92
C TYR A 437 9.00 1.25 3.93
N GLN A 438 9.98 1.51 4.79
CA GLN A 438 10.45 0.55 5.79
C GLN A 438 9.38 0.24 6.84
N VAL A 439 8.57 1.22 7.24
CA VAL A 439 7.40 1.01 8.11
C VAL A 439 6.42 0.06 7.42
N ILE A 440 6.05 0.30 6.15
CA ILE A 440 5.12 -0.57 5.40
C ILE A 440 5.71 -1.98 5.24
N ALA A 441 6.99 -2.08 4.86
CA ALA A 441 7.65 -3.37 4.65
C ALA A 441 7.72 -4.21 5.94
N LEU A 442 8.05 -3.58 7.07
CA LEU A 442 8.03 -4.24 8.37
C LEU A 442 6.62 -4.67 8.75
N ASP A 443 5.65 -3.80 8.50
CA ASP A 443 4.28 -4.04 8.86
C ASP A 443 3.69 -5.29 8.18
N LEU A 444 3.96 -5.44 6.87
CA LEU A 444 3.54 -6.60 6.09
C LEU A 444 4.06 -7.94 6.65
N VAL A 445 5.22 -7.95 7.32
CA VAL A 445 5.83 -9.17 7.88
C VAL A 445 5.59 -9.36 9.37
N ALA A 446 5.42 -8.27 10.11
CA ALA A 446 5.31 -8.28 11.57
C ALA A 446 3.86 -8.41 12.04
N ASP A 447 2.88 -8.02 11.22
CA ASP A 447 1.48 -7.99 11.61
C ASP A 447 0.88 -9.39 11.83
N GLN A 448 0.46 -9.66 13.08
CA GLN A 448 -0.14 -10.93 13.46
C GLN A 448 -1.68 -10.91 13.40
N SER A 449 -2.31 -9.75 13.20
CA SER A 449 -3.78 -9.65 13.22
C SER A 449 -4.42 -9.79 11.84
N VAL A 450 -3.64 -10.11 10.80
CA VAL A 450 -4.15 -10.39 9.45
C VAL A 450 -5.20 -11.51 9.53
N PRO A 451 -6.43 -11.28 9.03
CA PRO A 451 -7.47 -12.29 8.98
C PRO A 451 -7.00 -13.56 8.27
N LYS A 452 -7.29 -14.73 8.86
CA LYS A 452 -6.90 -16.03 8.32
C LYS A 452 -8.14 -16.85 7.98
N ALA A 453 -8.01 -17.71 6.98
CA ALA A 453 -9.05 -18.69 6.66
C ALA A 453 -9.37 -19.52 7.91
N SER A 454 -10.66 -19.63 8.23
CA SER A 454 -11.15 -20.44 9.33
C SER A 454 -12.47 -21.10 8.91
N PRO A 455 -12.85 -22.24 9.51
CA PRO A 455 -14.11 -22.92 9.18
C PRO A 455 -15.36 -22.06 9.40
N SER A 456 -15.28 -21.00 10.23
CA SER A 456 -16.37 -20.08 10.52
C SER A 456 -16.46 -18.88 9.57
N LEU A 457 -15.48 -18.69 8.69
CA LEU A 457 -15.43 -17.59 7.72
C LEU A 457 -15.57 -18.15 6.31
N SER A 458 -16.63 -17.75 5.61
CA SER A 458 -16.73 -18.00 4.18
C SER A 458 -15.60 -17.28 3.42
N GLN A 459 -15.32 -17.72 2.21
CA GLN A 459 -14.30 -17.07 1.37
C GLN A 459 -14.63 -15.60 1.10
N ALA A 460 -15.92 -15.26 0.95
CA ALA A 460 -16.37 -13.90 0.71
C ALA A 460 -16.13 -13.01 1.94
N GLU A 461 -16.48 -13.51 3.14
CA GLU A 461 -16.24 -12.79 4.39
C GLU A 461 -14.74 -12.63 4.66
N LEU A 462 -13.93 -13.64 4.36
CA LEU A 462 -12.46 -13.54 4.47
C LEU A 462 -11.91 -12.46 3.54
N MET A 463 -12.40 -12.38 2.30
CA MET A 463 -11.99 -11.32 1.36
C MET A 463 -12.34 -9.93 1.90
N VAL A 464 -13.57 -9.74 2.39
CA VAL A 464 -13.99 -8.47 3.00
C VAL A 464 -13.15 -8.15 4.24
N ALA A 465 -12.90 -9.13 5.11
CA ALA A 465 -12.09 -8.95 6.30
C ALA A 465 -10.65 -8.56 5.96
N LEU A 466 -10.02 -9.23 4.99
CA LEU A 466 -8.68 -8.89 4.50
C LEU A 466 -8.64 -7.49 3.91
N ALA A 467 -9.64 -7.13 3.11
CA ALA A 467 -9.72 -5.81 2.50
C ALA A 467 -9.86 -4.71 3.58
N ASN A 468 -10.78 -4.88 4.53
CA ASN A 468 -10.97 -3.97 5.66
C ASN A 468 -9.73 -3.86 6.54
N HIS A 469 -9.05 -4.98 6.77
CA HIS A 469 -7.79 -5.03 7.50
C HIS A 469 -6.71 -4.21 6.80
N SER A 470 -6.42 -4.50 5.52
CA SER A 470 -5.44 -3.75 4.72
C SER A 470 -5.73 -2.25 4.70
N ARG A 471 -7.01 -1.87 4.53
CA ARG A 471 -7.44 -0.47 4.56
C ARG A 471 -7.17 0.17 5.93
N SER A 472 -7.56 -0.49 7.02
CA SER A 472 -7.36 0.02 8.37
C SER A 472 -5.87 0.26 8.66
N ARG A 473 -5.02 -0.67 8.22
CA ARG A 473 -3.57 -0.53 8.31
C ARG A 473 -3.04 0.63 7.48
N GLY A 474 -3.48 0.75 6.23
CA GLY A 474 -3.15 1.89 5.36
C GLY A 474 -3.50 3.24 5.99
N GLN A 475 -4.70 3.35 6.57
CA GLN A 475 -5.13 4.57 7.28
C GLN A 475 -4.26 4.90 8.50
N LEU A 476 -3.80 3.89 9.24
CA LEU A 476 -2.86 4.11 10.34
C LEU A 476 -1.53 4.65 9.80
N ILE A 477 -1.01 4.07 8.72
CA ILE A 477 0.22 4.54 8.06
C ILE A 477 0.07 5.98 7.59
N ASP A 478 -1.03 6.31 6.92
CA ASP A 478 -1.27 7.68 6.44
C ASP A 478 -1.34 8.68 7.61
N ARG A 479 -1.98 8.32 8.73
CA ARG A 479 -2.02 9.17 9.93
C ARG A 479 -0.64 9.38 10.58
N ILE A 480 0.23 8.36 10.57
CA ILE A 480 1.63 8.51 11.03
C ILE A 480 2.32 9.62 10.23
N PHE A 481 2.06 9.67 8.94
CA PHE A 481 2.62 10.65 8.01
C PHE A 481 1.64 11.80 7.72
N GLY A 482 0.90 12.27 8.73
CA GLY A 482 0.12 13.52 8.66
C GLY A 482 -0.95 13.55 7.56
N ASN A 483 -1.43 12.39 7.11
CA ASN A 483 -2.33 12.22 5.98
C ASN A 483 -1.78 12.86 4.69
N ALA A 484 -0.46 12.80 4.46
CA ALA A 484 0.22 13.41 3.31
C ALA A 484 -0.16 12.82 1.93
N GLY A 485 -1.19 11.97 1.85
CA GLY A 485 -1.60 11.28 0.63
C GLY A 485 -0.68 10.10 0.31
N ASP A 486 -0.21 10.02 -0.93
CA ASP A 486 0.57 8.88 -1.42
C ASP A 486 1.93 8.70 -0.71
N ILE A 487 2.50 7.49 -0.79
CA ILE A 487 3.76 7.06 -0.14
C ILE A 487 4.98 7.92 -0.54
N PHE A 488 4.94 8.54 -1.72
CA PHE A 488 6.02 9.28 -2.36
C PHE A 488 5.83 10.79 -2.28
N SER A 489 4.77 11.26 -1.64
CA SER A 489 4.45 12.67 -1.47
C SER A 489 4.96 13.15 -0.10
N VAL A 490 6.05 13.91 -0.12
CA VAL A 490 6.57 14.60 1.07
C VAL A 490 6.01 16.02 1.05
N SER A 491 4.89 16.23 1.75
CA SER A 491 4.26 17.54 1.89
C SER A 491 4.90 18.33 3.03
N GLN A 492 5.00 19.65 2.89
CA GLN A 492 5.36 20.55 4.00
C GLN A 492 4.40 20.40 5.20
N ALA A 493 3.18 19.90 4.97
CA ALA A 493 2.23 19.59 6.02
C ALA A 493 2.75 18.55 7.03
N LEU A 494 3.69 17.68 6.64
CA LEU A 494 4.32 16.68 7.53
C LEU A 494 5.05 17.30 8.73
N PHE A 495 5.49 18.55 8.59
CA PHE A 495 6.20 19.27 9.65
C PHE A 495 5.25 20.01 10.58
N VAL A 496 4.04 20.28 10.11
CA VAL A 496 2.98 20.86 10.92
C VAL A 496 2.23 19.75 11.65
N ASN A 497 1.97 18.63 10.97
CA ASN A 497 1.21 17.50 11.48
C ASN A 497 1.89 16.19 11.09
N GLY A 498 1.97 15.23 12.01
CA GLY A 498 2.56 13.92 11.73
C GLY A 498 3.71 13.60 12.68
N PHE A 499 4.33 12.44 12.48
CA PHE A 499 5.38 11.96 13.39
C PHE A 499 6.65 12.86 13.34
N ALA A 500 6.85 13.64 12.27
CA ALA A 500 7.98 14.56 12.10
C ALA A 500 7.71 15.99 12.61
N ALA A 501 6.54 16.26 13.19
CA ALA A 501 6.20 17.58 13.70
C ALA A 501 7.11 17.98 14.90
N GLU A 502 7.49 19.25 14.99
CA GLU A 502 8.40 19.72 16.04
C GLU A 502 7.72 19.72 17.42
N LYS A 503 6.45 20.12 17.46
CA LYS A 503 5.67 20.19 18.70
C LYS A 503 5.13 18.83 19.09
N TRP A 504 5.23 18.52 20.38
CA TRP A 504 4.68 17.30 20.97
C TRP A 504 3.19 17.10 20.65
N SER A 505 2.37 18.14 20.86
CA SER A 505 0.93 18.12 20.62
C SER A 505 0.58 17.64 19.21
N ASP A 506 1.39 18.03 18.24
CA ASP A 506 1.14 17.81 16.81
C ASP A 506 1.63 16.42 16.36
N ARG A 507 2.52 15.78 17.16
CA ARG A 507 2.98 14.40 16.95
C ARG A 507 2.07 13.35 17.59
N VAL A 508 1.35 13.69 18.67
CA VAL A 508 0.68 12.68 19.52
C VAL A 508 -0.26 11.79 18.72
N ASP A 509 -1.05 12.35 17.80
CA ASP A 509 -1.99 11.55 17.01
C ASP A 509 -1.29 10.61 16.02
N ALA A 510 -0.18 11.05 15.42
CA ALA A 510 0.67 10.21 14.59
C ALA A 510 1.34 9.09 15.41
N LEU A 511 1.81 9.40 16.62
CA LEU A 511 2.38 8.42 17.54
C LEU A 511 1.34 7.40 18.03
N ARG A 512 0.08 7.82 18.25
CA ARG A 512 -1.03 6.91 18.56
C ARG A 512 -1.33 5.97 17.38
N ALA A 513 -1.32 6.50 16.17
CA ALA A 513 -1.45 5.69 14.96
C ALA A 513 -0.28 4.70 14.84
N PHE A 514 0.94 5.14 15.13
CA PHE A 514 2.13 4.30 15.14
C PHE A 514 2.07 3.18 16.19
N ALA A 515 1.68 3.51 17.43
CA ALA A 515 1.48 2.53 18.49
C ALA A 515 0.35 1.54 18.18
N SER A 516 -0.70 1.97 17.48
CA SER A 516 -1.79 1.10 17.04
C SER A 516 -1.35 0.17 15.92
N LEU A 517 -0.59 0.68 14.95
CA LEU A 517 0.02 -0.08 13.85
C LEU A 517 0.84 -1.25 14.39
N MET A 518 1.69 -0.96 15.39
CA MET A 518 2.61 -1.90 16.02
C MET A 518 1.97 -2.78 17.10
N HIS A 519 0.70 -2.54 17.45
CA HIS A 519 0.05 -3.28 18.53
C HIS A 519 -0.04 -4.78 18.24
N SER A 520 -0.33 -5.12 16.98
CA SER A 520 -0.42 -6.50 16.49
C SER A 520 0.93 -7.13 16.15
N TRP A 521 2.03 -6.39 16.24
CA TRP A 521 3.36 -6.93 15.96
C TRP A 521 3.88 -7.81 17.10
N GLN A 522 4.71 -8.80 16.78
CA GLN A 522 5.35 -9.65 17.79
C GLN A 522 6.27 -8.85 18.71
N GLY A 523 6.36 -9.25 19.98
CA GLY A 523 7.34 -8.73 20.95
C GLY A 523 6.68 -8.14 22.19
N ASP A 524 7.45 -8.11 23.28
CA ASP A 524 6.99 -7.61 24.57
C ASP A 524 6.87 -6.09 24.54
N LYS A 525 5.72 -5.59 24.97
CA LYS A 525 5.41 -4.16 25.02
C LYS A 525 5.44 -3.71 26.47
N SER A 526 6.18 -2.64 26.76
CA SER A 526 6.24 -2.05 28.10
C SER A 526 4.85 -1.65 28.59
N SER A 527 4.64 -1.63 29.91
CA SER A 527 3.39 -1.15 30.52
C SER A 527 3.04 0.28 30.10
N ILE A 528 4.05 1.10 29.79
CA ILE A 528 3.90 2.47 29.31
C ILE A 528 3.21 2.51 27.93
N TRP A 529 3.24 1.43 27.15
CA TRP A 529 2.60 1.34 25.83
C TRP A 529 1.11 1.73 25.85
N ASN A 530 0.42 1.34 26.93
CA ASN A 530 -1.02 1.58 27.11
C ASN A 530 -1.36 3.05 27.35
N ARG A 531 -0.37 3.95 27.52
CA ARG A 531 -0.62 5.41 27.57
C ARG A 531 -1.23 5.95 26.28
N ARG A 532 -1.23 5.20 25.18
CA ARG A 532 -1.89 5.61 23.93
C ARG A 532 -3.35 6.03 24.13
N ASP A 533 -4.03 5.38 25.08
CA ASP A 533 -5.45 5.55 25.40
C ASP A 533 -5.67 6.66 26.46
N ASP A 534 -4.60 7.31 26.95
CA ASP A 534 -4.69 8.44 27.87
C ASP A 534 -5.14 9.70 27.11
N PRO A 535 -6.31 10.29 27.47
CA PRO A 535 -6.81 11.49 26.82
C PRO A 535 -5.93 12.72 27.12
N ASN A 536 -5.17 12.73 28.22
CA ASN A 536 -4.33 13.85 28.63
C ASN A 536 -2.94 13.83 28.01
N LEU A 537 -2.57 12.75 27.30
CA LEU A 537 -1.27 12.58 26.67
C LEU A 537 -0.80 13.78 25.81
N PRO A 538 -1.66 14.48 25.04
CA PRO A 538 -1.25 15.66 24.27
C PRO A 538 -0.71 16.82 25.13
N VAL A 539 -1.09 16.89 26.41
CA VAL A 539 -0.70 17.96 27.34
C VAL A 539 0.53 17.56 28.17
N LEU A 540 0.82 16.27 28.28
CA LEU A 540 1.87 15.72 29.15
C LEU A 540 3.20 15.53 28.41
N LEU A 541 4.02 16.58 28.34
CA LEU A 541 5.29 16.55 27.58
C LEU A 541 6.28 15.48 28.07
N ALA A 542 6.59 15.43 29.36
CA ALA A 542 7.60 14.49 29.89
C ALA A 542 7.14 13.01 29.82
N PRO A 543 5.92 12.65 30.29
CA PRO A 543 5.37 11.31 30.07
C PRO A 543 5.21 10.94 28.59
N GLY A 544 4.97 11.95 27.74
CA GLY A 544 4.87 11.83 26.30
C GLY A 544 6.18 11.45 25.64
N SER A 545 7.27 12.15 25.97
CA SER A 545 8.61 11.85 25.46
C SER A 545 9.10 10.47 25.90
N GLU A 546 8.81 10.05 27.13
CA GLU A 546 9.10 8.70 27.61
C GLU A 546 8.35 7.63 26.78
N TRP A 547 7.06 7.85 26.52
CA TRP A 547 6.26 6.95 25.70
C TRP A 547 6.75 6.91 24.24
N GLU A 548 7.06 8.06 23.64
CA GLU A 548 7.63 8.17 22.29
C GLU A 548 8.93 7.35 22.17
N ASN A 549 9.85 7.47 23.13
CA ASN A 549 11.09 6.69 23.16
C ASN A 549 10.83 5.17 23.23
N VAL A 550 9.82 4.73 24.01
CA VAL A 550 9.43 3.32 24.08
C VAL A 550 8.93 2.81 22.72
N LEU A 551 8.10 3.60 22.03
CA LEU A 551 7.59 3.25 20.70
C LEU A 551 8.73 3.13 19.68
N ILE A 552 9.63 4.11 19.66
CA ILE A 552 10.75 4.14 18.71
C ILE A 552 11.70 2.97 18.96
N LYS A 553 12.05 2.72 20.23
CA LYS A 553 12.90 1.59 20.61
C LYS A 553 12.30 0.25 20.17
N PHE A 554 10.99 0.07 20.36
CA PHE A 554 10.29 -1.12 19.89
C PHE A 554 10.35 -1.23 18.36
N PHE A 555 10.09 -0.15 17.63
CA PHE A 555 10.16 -0.13 16.17
C PHE A 555 11.54 -0.51 15.64
N VAL A 556 12.61 0.15 16.09
CA VAL A 556 13.97 -0.11 15.58
C VAL A 556 14.42 -1.54 15.89
N GLN A 557 14.04 -2.08 17.06
CA GLN A 557 14.32 -3.46 17.41
C GLN A 557 13.51 -4.44 16.56
N ALA A 558 12.21 -4.20 16.36
CA ALA A 558 11.36 -5.03 15.51
C ALA A 558 11.88 -5.04 14.07
N TYR A 559 12.24 -3.87 13.53
CA TYR A 559 12.83 -3.75 12.20
C TYR A 559 14.12 -4.58 12.09
N PHE A 560 15.04 -4.42 13.05
CA PHE A 560 16.28 -5.20 13.07
C PHE A 560 16.01 -6.71 13.17
N ASN A 561 15.07 -7.14 14.02
CA ASN A 561 14.72 -8.54 14.20
C ASN A 561 14.30 -9.21 12.87
N HIS A 562 13.59 -8.48 12.00
CA HIS A 562 13.14 -8.99 10.71
C HIS A 562 14.22 -8.87 9.60
N PHE A 563 14.90 -7.73 9.48
CA PHE A 563 15.77 -7.43 8.33
C PHE A 563 17.28 -7.58 8.60
N GLY A 564 17.69 -7.54 9.87
CA GLY A 564 19.09 -7.72 10.29
C GLY A 564 20.00 -6.53 10.01
N HIS A 565 19.43 -5.36 9.79
CA HIS A 565 20.14 -4.07 9.71
C HIS A 565 19.27 -2.96 10.35
N PRO A 566 19.86 -1.85 10.80
CA PRO A 566 19.08 -0.75 11.35
C PRO A 566 18.20 -0.09 10.27
N PRO A 567 17.05 0.48 10.66
CA PRO A 567 16.23 1.28 9.76
C PRO A 567 16.87 2.63 9.45
N ILE A 568 16.46 3.22 8.32
CA ILE A 568 16.70 4.61 7.97
C ILE A 568 15.80 5.45 8.86
N LEU A 569 16.41 6.26 9.73
CA LEU A 569 15.67 7.08 10.66
C LEU A 569 15.18 8.36 9.98
N PRO A 570 13.98 8.81 10.34
CA PRO A 570 13.43 10.02 9.75
C PRO A 570 14.09 11.26 10.37
N ARG A 571 14.17 12.33 9.57
CA ARG A 571 14.88 13.56 9.92
C ARG A 571 13.90 14.73 10.02
N GLY A 572 14.26 15.75 10.80
CA GLY A 572 13.44 16.94 10.97
C GLY A 572 13.56 17.92 9.81
N CYS A 573 12.75 18.98 9.83
CA CYS A 573 12.95 20.16 8.99
C CYS A 573 14.12 21.00 9.54
N LEU A 574 14.81 21.73 8.67
CA LEU A 574 15.80 22.76 9.05
C LEU A 574 15.14 24.13 9.23
#